data_AF-A0A831T0Z1-F1
#
_entry.id   AF-A0A831T0Z1-F1
#
_cell.length_a   1.000
_cell.length_b   1.000
_cell.length_c   1.000
_cell.angle_alpha   90.00
_cell.angle_beta   90.00
_cell.angle_gamma   90.00
#
_symmetry.space_group_name_H-M   'P 1'
#
loop_
_entity.id
_entity.type
_entity.pdbx_description
1 polymer ?
#
loop_
_entity_poly.entity_id
_entity_poly.type
_entity_poly.pdbx_seq_one_letter_code
_entity_poly.pdbx_strand_id
1 'polypeptide(L)'
;MIPDLLQDLRYGARMLLKQPGFTLIAVVTLALGIGANTAIFSLVNTVLLSPLPVARPERMFEITPLRKGADIGSFSYPFYRDFCDKNEVLEGLAAFALPR
;
A
#
# COMPACT_ATOMS: atom_id res chain seq x y z
N MET A 1 5.73 23.32 36.12
CA MET A 1 5.83 23.16 34.66
C MET A 1 5.08 21.93 34.12
N ILE A 2 5.22 20.71 34.66
CA ILE A 2 4.34 19.57 34.30
C ILE A 2 2.90 19.60 34.90
N PRO A 3 2.65 20.10 36.13
CA PRO A 3 1.29 20.09 36.71
C PRO A 3 0.31 20.95 35.90
N ASP A 4 0.81 22.03 35.31
CA ASP A 4 0.03 22.95 34.48
C ASP A 4 -0.53 22.24 33.24
N LEU A 5 0.28 21.38 32.61
CA LEU A 5 -0.10 20.64 31.39
C LEU A 5 -1.22 19.62 31.63
N LEU A 6 -1.19 18.94 32.78
CA LEU A 6 -2.24 18.02 33.21
C LEU A 6 -3.54 18.77 33.56
N GLN A 7 -3.41 19.94 34.18
CA GLN A 7 -4.53 20.79 34.53
C GLN A 7 -5.21 21.35 33.27
N ASP A 8 -4.43 21.80 32.29
CA ASP A 8 -4.91 22.30 31.00
C ASP A 8 -5.61 21.20 30.20
N LEU A 9 -5.05 19.98 30.17
CA LEU A 9 -5.68 18.83 29.50
C LEU A 9 -7.03 18.49 30.14
N ARG A 10 -7.10 18.47 31.48
CA ARG A 10 -8.35 18.22 32.23
C ARG A 10 -9.37 19.32 32.00
N TYR A 11 -8.93 20.57 31.92
CA TYR A 11 -9.79 21.72 31.66
C TYR A 11 -10.34 21.68 30.23
N GLY A 12 -9.50 21.38 29.25
CA GLY A 12 -9.89 21.18 27.84
C GLY A 12 -10.88 20.04 27.66
N ALA A 13 -10.65 18.88 28.28
CA ALA A 13 -11.59 17.75 28.26
C ALA A 13 -12.95 18.13 28.86
N ARG A 14 -12.96 18.89 29.96
CA ARG A 14 -14.20 19.38 30.58
C ARG A 14 -14.92 20.38 29.69
N MET A 15 -14.20 21.18 28.92
CA MET A 15 -14.76 22.13 27.96
C MET A 15 -15.41 21.41 26.77
N LEU A 16 -14.76 20.36 26.25
CA LEU A 16 -15.32 19.51 25.19
C LEU A 16 -16.62 18.81 25.62
N LEU A 17 -16.70 18.35 26.87
CA LEU A 17 -17.92 17.74 27.45
C LEU A 17 -19.05 18.75 27.68
N LYS A 18 -18.74 20.05 27.84
CA LYS A 18 -19.75 21.11 27.98
C LYS A 18 -20.40 21.51 26.67
N GLN A 19 -19.74 21.26 25.53
CA GLN A 19 -20.26 21.58 24.19
C GLN A 19 -20.32 20.33 23.30
N PRO A 20 -21.21 19.38 23.60
CA PRO A 20 -21.23 18.05 22.97
C PRO A 20 -21.46 18.10 21.46
N GLY A 21 -22.26 19.05 20.94
CA GLY A 21 -22.53 19.17 19.50
C GLY A 21 -21.29 19.52 18.68
N PHE A 22 -20.52 20.52 19.11
CA PHE A 22 -19.27 20.90 18.45
C PHE A 22 -18.22 19.79 18.56
N THR A 23 -18.08 19.20 19.74
CA THR A 23 -17.16 18.07 19.98
C THR A 23 -17.48 16.88 19.08
N LEU A 24 -18.76 16.54 18.90
CA LEU A 24 -19.16 15.43 18.03
C LEU A 24 -18.74 15.69 16.57
N ILE A 25 -19.00 16.88 16.05
CA ILE A 25 -18.63 17.24 14.67
C ILE A 25 -17.10 17.21 14.50
N ALA A 26 -16.36 17.76 15.47
CA ALA A 26 -14.90 17.74 15.46
C ALA A 26 -14.35 16.31 15.47
N VAL A 27 -14.88 15.44 16.34
CA VAL A 27 -14.47 14.03 16.43
C VAL A 27 -14.78 13.29 15.14
N VAL A 28 -15.98 13.44 14.57
CA VAL A 28 -16.37 12.78 13.31
C VAL A 28 -15.48 13.23 12.16
N THR A 29 -15.20 14.54 12.07
CA THR A 29 -14.34 15.09 11.02
C THR A 29 -12.91 14.57 11.14
N LEU A 30 -12.38 14.54 12.36
CA LEU A 30 -11.05 13.99 12.64
C LEU A 30 -10.98 12.49 12.33
N ALA A 31 -11.99 11.73 12.76
CA ALA A 31 -12.09 10.30 12.48
C ALA A 31 -12.19 10.01 10.98
N LEU A 32 -12.95 10.81 10.23
CA LEU A 32 -13.03 10.70 8.77
C LEU A 32 -11.69 11.01 8.10
N GLY A 33 -10.99 12.08 8.51
CA GLY A 33 -9.69 12.43 7.94
C GLY A 33 -8.63 11.35 8.19
N ILE A 34 -8.54 10.85 9.42
CA ILE A 34 -7.61 9.78 9.79
C ILE A 34 -8.01 8.47 9.10
N GLY A 35 -9.29 8.12 9.14
CA GLY A 35 -9.83 6.88 8.60
C GLY A 35 -9.72 6.80 7.08
N ALA A 36 -10.02 7.89 6.36
CA ALA A 36 -9.91 7.95 4.92
C ALA A 36 -8.45 7.76 4.46
N ASN A 37 -7.51 8.48 5.08
CA ASN A 37 -6.09 8.31 4.77
C ASN A 37 -5.62 6.88 5.06
N THR A 38 -5.99 6.33 6.22
CA THR A 38 -5.63 4.96 6.60
C THR A 38 -6.25 3.92 5.65
N ALA A 39 -7.51 4.11 5.24
CA ALA A 39 -8.20 3.22 4.32
C ALA A 39 -7.58 3.24 2.93
N ILE A 40 -7.19 4.41 2.41
CA ILE A 40 -6.50 4.54 1.13
C ILE A 40 -5.17 3.81 1.18
N PHE A 41 -4.34 4.05 2.21
CA PHE A 41 -3.05 3.37 2.35
C PHE A 41 -3.20 1.86 2.55
N SER A 42 -4.19 1.43 3.33
CA SER A 42 -4.48 0.01 3.54
C SER A 42 -4.96 -0.67 2.25
N LEU A 43 -5.83 -0.01 1.48
CA LEU A 43 -6.32 -0.50 0.20
C LEU A 43 -5.18 -0.58 -0.82
N VAL A 44 -4.37 0.46 -0.95
CA VAL A 44 -3.17 0.47 -1.79
C VAL A 44 -2.22 -0.64 -1.35
N ASN A 45 -1.98 -0.79 -0.05
CA ASN A 45 -1.12 -1.85 0.46
C ASN A 45 -1.67 -3.25 0.20
N THR A 46 -3.00 -3.42 0.15
CA THR A 46 -3.66 -4.72 -0.06
C THR A 46 -3.86 -5.06 -1.54
N VAL A 47 -4.01 -4.05 -2.40
CA VAL A 47 -4.29 -4.25 -3.83
C VAL A 47 -3.02 -4.14 -4.66
N LEU A 48 -2.17 -3.16 -4.36
CA LEU A 48 -0.94 -2.88 -5.12
C LEU A 48 0.31 -3.50 -4.48
N LEU A 49 0.39 -3.55 -3.15
CA LEU A 49 1.58 -4.02 -2.43
C LEU A 49 1.38 -5.34 -1.70
N SER A 50 0.20 -5.98 -1.79
CA SER A 50 0.01 -7.23 -1.10
C SER A 50 0.99 -8.21 -1.74
N PRO A 51 1.92 -8.75 -0.95
CA PRO A 51 2.93 -9.62 -1.51
C PRO A 51 2.18 -10.75 -2.20
N LEU A 52 2.40 -10.87 -3.51
CA LEU A 52 1.99 -12.06 -4.27
C LEU A 52 2.29 -13.26 -3.36
N PRO A 53 1.34 -14.20 -3.13
CA PRO A 53 1.52 -15.32 -2.21
C PRO A 53 2.57 -16.28 -2.77
N VAL A 54 3.81 -15.84 -2.71
CA VAL A 54 5.00 -16.49 -3.21
C VAL A 54 5.80 -16.84 -1.99
N ALA A 55 6.11 -18.12 -1.86
CA ALA A 55 6.66 -18.67 -0.63
C ALA A 55 8.03 -18.05 -0.24
N ARG A 56 8.71 -17.38 -1.18
CA ARG A 56 10.08 -16.85 -1.08
C ARG A 56 10.25 -15.53 -1.85
N PRO A 57 9.74 -14.38 -1.35
CA PRO A 57 9.82 -13.08 -2.03
C PRO A 57 11.28 -12.62 -2.27
N GLU A 58 12.22 -13.03 -1.42
CA GLU A 58 13.65 -12.75 -1.55
C GLU A 58 14.33 -13.43 -2.74
N ARG A 59 13.66 -14.37 -3.42
CA ARG A 59 14.14 -15.05 -4.63
C ARG A 59 13.43 -14.58 -5.91
N MET A 60 12.67 -13.48 -5.83
CA MET A 60 11.98 -12.90 -6.98
C MET A 60 12.94 -12.02 -7.78
N PHE A 61 12.95 -12.23 -9.10
CA PHE A 61 13.68 -11.41 -10.05
C PHE A 61 12.73 -10.93 -11.15
N GLU A 62 12.84 -9.64 -11.49
CA GLU A 62 12.11 -9.05 -12.61
C GLU A 62 12.95 -9.13 -13.89
N ILE A 63 12.38 -9.68 -14.97
CA ILE A 63 13.04 -9.77 -16.27
C ILE A 63 12.61 -8.56 -17.11
N THR A 64 13.49 -7.57 -17.22
CA THR A 64 13.24 -6.33 -17.97
C THR A 64 14.10 -6.30 -19.23
N PRO A 65 13.59 -5.83 -20.39
CA PRO A 65 14.38 -5.80 -21.60
C PRO A 65 15.47 -4.74 -21.46
N LEU A 66 16.73 -5.14 -21.69
CA LEU A 66 17.89 -4.25 -21.58
C LEU A 66 17.93 -3.16 -22.68
N ARG A 67 17.09 -3.29 -23.70
CA ARG A 67 17.07 -2.39 -24.87
C ARG A 67 16.27 -1.14 -24.55
N LYS A 68 16.95 0.01 -24.55
CA LYS A 68 16.36 1.35 -24.41
C LYS A 68 15.28 1.54 -25.50
N GLY A 69 14.02 1.67 -25.10
CA GLY A 69 12.86 1.82 -26.00
C GLY A 69 12.08 0.52 -26.31
N ALA A 70 12.43 -0.61 -25.69
CA ALA A 70 11.55 -1.77 -25.69
C ALA A 70 10.46 -1.58 -24.63
N ASP A 71 9.22 -1.39 -25.06
CA ASP A 71 8.08 -1.34 -24.14
C ASP A 71 7.91 -2.69 -23.43
N ILE A 72 7.37 -2.66 -22.23
CA ILE A 72 6.97 -3.85 -21.44
C ILE A 72 6.05 -4.78 -22.28
N GLY A 73 5.36 -4.23 -23.30
CA GLY A 73 4.58 -4.98 -24.28
C GLY A 73 5.37 -5.76 -25.34
N SER A 74 6.71 -5.71 -25.32
CA SER A 74 7.57 -6.46 -26.25
C SER A 74 7.71 -7.94 -25.87
N PHE A 75 7.29 -8.33 -24.66
CA PHE A 75 7.22 -9.72 -24.24
C PHE A 75 6.02 -10.41 -24.89
N SER A 76 6.25 -11.03 -26.04
CA SER A 76 5.25 -11.87 -26.70
C SER A 76 5.11 -13.22 -25.98
N TYR A 77 3.92 -13.83 -26.05
CA TYR A 77 3.69 -15.15 -25.47
C TYR A 77 4.68 -16.23 -25.93
N PRO A 78 5.09 -16.30 -27.22
CA PRO A 78 6.15 -17.21 -27.66
C PRO A 78 7.49 -16.95 -26.98
N PHE A 79 7.83 -15.68 -26.71
CA PHE A 79 9.07 -15.33 -26.02
C PHE A 79 9.05 -15.79 -24.55
N TYR A 80 7.90 -15.69 -23.88
CA TYR A 80 7.69 -16.26 -22.55
C TYR A 80 7.83 -17.79 -22.53
N ARG A 81 7.26 -18.48 -23.53
CA ARG A 81 7.40 -19.94 -23.69
C ARG A 81 8.86 -20.35 -23.84
N ASP A 82 9.60 -19.67 -24.73
CA ASP A 82 11.02 -19.93 -24.94
C ASP A 82 11.85 -19.75 -23.68
N PHE A 83 11.50 -18.75 -22.85
CA PHE A 83 12.12 -18.56 -21.53
C PHE A 83 11.77 -19.69 -20.56
N CYS A 84 10.52 -20.15 -20.52
CA CYS A 84 10.14 -21.30 -19.69
C CYS A 84 10.89 -22.57 -20.11
N ASP A 85 11.01 -22.82 -21.41
CA ASP A 85 11.59 -24.05 -21.95
C ASP A 85 13.13 -24.09 -21.83
N LYS A 86 13.80 -22.93 -21.86
CA LYS A 86 15.27 -22.81 -21.79
C LYS A 86 15.80 -22.38 -20.42
N ASN A 87 14.92 -22.16 -19.45
CA ASN A 87 15.34 -21.69 -18.13
C ASN A 87 15.78 -22.87 -17.25
N GLU A 88 17.06 -22.87 -16.90
CA GLU A 88 17.67 -23.81 -15.94
C GLU A 88 18.01 -23.16 -14.59
N VAL A 89 17.85 -21.83 -14.48
CA VAL A 89 18.35 -21.04 -13.34
C VAL A 89 17.23 -20.70 -12.34
N LEU A 90 16.02 -20.45 -12.83
CA LEU A 90 14.86 -20.11 -11.99
C LEU A 90 14.00 -21.36 -11.72
N GLU A 91 13.46 -21.48 -10.51
CA GLU A 91 12.54 -22.57 -10.12
C GLU A 91 11.20 -22.49 -10.86
N GLY A 92 10.80 -21.30 -11.31
CA GLY A 92 9.59 -21.07 -12.10
C GLY A 92 9.52 -19.64 -12.64
N LEU A 93 8.75 -19.45 -13.70
CA LEU A 93 8.52 -18.17 -14.36
C LEU A 93 7.03 -17.83 -14.32
N ALA A 94 6.72 -16.55 -14.13
CA ALA A 94 5.36 -16.04 -14.18
C ALA A 94 5.34 -14.79 -15.07
N ALA A 95 4.32 -14.68 -15.92
CA ALA A 95 4.07 -13.49 -16.72
C ALA A 95 2.78 -12.81 -16.23
N PHE A 96 2.82 -11.48 -16.12
CA PHE A 96 1.65 -10.67 -15.82
C PHE A 96 1.43 -9.68 -16.96
N ALA A 97 0.17 -9.47 -17.33
CA ALA A 97 -0.23 -8.40 -18.23
C ALA A 97 -0.95 -7.34 -17.40
N LEU A 98 -0.42 -6.12 -17.38
CA LEU A 98 -1.16 -4.99 -16.81
C LEU A 98 -2.40 -4.75 -17.68
N PRO A 99 -3.62 -4.78 -17.11
CA PRO A 99 -4.79 -4.31 -17.84
C PRO A 99 -4.56 -2.83 -18.21
N ARG A 100 -4.78 -2.50 -19.49
CA ARG A 100 -4.65 -1.14 -20.01
C ARG A 100 -5.75 -0.22 -19.50
#